data_AF-A0A0F9KBV7-F1
#
_entry.id   AF-A0A0F9KBV7-F1
#
_cell.length_a   1.000
_cell.length_b   1.000
_cell.length_c   1.000
_cell.angle_alpha   90.00
_cell.angle_beta   90.00
_cell.angle_gamma   90.00
#
_symmetry.space_group_name_H-M   'P 1'
#
loop_
_entity.id
_entity.type
_entity.pdbx_description
1 polymer ?
#
loop_
_entity_poly.entity_id
_entity_poly.type
_entity_poly.pdbx_seq_one_letter_code
_entity_poly.pdbx_strand_id
1 'polypeptide(L)' 'MKKTYLFTPGPTQVPPEVTLAEAKPLIHHRTSEFSNIFAKVTDGLKYIFQTKNGEVFTFASSGTGG' A
#
# COMPACT_ATOMS: atom_id res chain seq x y z
N MET A 1 -18.85 -17.92 1.41
CA MET A 1 -18.09 -17.89 0.14
C MET A 1 -17.02 -18.98 0.15
N LYS A 2 -16.75 -19.62 -0.99
CA LYS A 2 -15.66 -20.59 -1.14
C LYS A 2 -14.32 -19.84 -1.18
N LYS A 3 -13.31 -20.30 -0.42
CA LYS A 3 -11.94 -19.75 -0.51
C LYS A 3 -11.30 -20.19 -1.83
N THR A 4 -10.82 -19.23 -2.61
CA THR A 4 -10.12 -19.46 -3.89
C THR A 4 -8.63 -19.21 -3.68
N TYR A 5 -7.80 -20.23 -3.81
CA TYR A 5 -6.35 -20.13 -3.72
C TYR A 5 -5.72 -19.78 -5.06
N LEU A 6 -4.84 -18.77 -5.07
CA LEU A 6 -4.10 -18.34 -6.26
C LEU A 6 -2.72 -19.00 -6.24
N PHE A 7 -2.48 -19.87 -7.22
CA PHE A 7 -1.18 -20.55 -7.45
C PHE A 7 -0.54 -20.10 -8.78
N THR A 8 -0.72 -18.82 -9.14
CA THR A 8 -0.08 -18.19 -10.30
C THR A 8 1.21 -17.46 -9.87
N PRO A 9 2.11 -17.09 -10.81
CA PRO A 9 3.30 -16.29 -10.48
C PRO A 9 2.98 -14.91 -9.89
N GLY A 10 1.77 -14.42 -10.13
CA GLY A 10 1.20 -13.17 -9.64
C GLY A 10 -0.11 -12.87 -10.37
N PRO A 11 -1.03 -12.10 -9.78
CA PRO A 11 -1.05 -11.63 -8.38
C PRO A 11 -1.25 -12.79 -7.38
N THR A 12 -0.91 -12.54 -6.11
CA THR A 12 -1.15 -13.47 -5.00
C THR A 12 -2.35 -13.03 -4.15
N GLN A 13 -2.80 -13.88 -3.22
CA GLN A 13 -3.85 -13.49 -2.27
C GLN A 13 -3.35 -12.37 -1.36
N VAL A 14 -4.16 -11.31 -1.23
CA VAL A 14 -3.92 -10.23 -0.26
C VAL A 14 -4.16 -10.77 1.16
N PRO A 15 -3.28 -10.48 2.14
CA PRO A 15 -3.50 -10.87 3.53
C PRO A 15 -4.84 -10.34 4.10
N PRO A 16 -5.59 -11.13 4.89
CA PRO A 16 -6.91 -10.73 5.38
C PRO A 16 -6.95 -9.38 6.12
N GLU A 17 -5.90 -9.05 6.86
CA GLU A 17 -5.76 -7.78 7.57
C GLU A 17 -5.68 -6.56 6.65
N VAL A 18 -5.10 -6.73 5.46
CA VAL A 18 -5.03 -5.67 4.43
C VAL A 18 -6.39 -5.49 3.79
N THR A 19 -7.08 -6.59 3.42
CA THR A 19 -8.45 -6.51 2.90
C THR A 19 -9.42 -5.88 3.90
N LEU A 20 -9.25 -6.16 5.20
CA LEU A 20 -10.04 -5.52 6.26
C LEU A 20 -9.75 -4.01 6.36
N ALA A 21 -8.50 -3.59 6.14
CA ALA A 21 -8.15 -2.17 6.12
C ALA A 21 -8.75 -1.46 4.90
N GLU A 22 -8.74 -2.09 3.73
CA GLU A 22 -9.35 -1.57 2.49
C GLU A 22 -10.88 -1.48 2.57
N ALA A 23 -11.52 -2.31 3.39
CA ALA A 23 -12.96 -2.28 3.61
C ALA A 23 -13.46 -1.10 4.47
N LYS A 24 -12.54 -0.28 5.02
CA LYS A 24 -12.91 0.89 5.82
C LYS A 24 -13.50 2.01 4.94
N PRO A 25 -14.32 2.91 5.50
CA PRO A 25 -14.79 4.09 4.78
C PRO A 25 -13.63 4.92 4.22
N LEU A 26 -13.82 5.49 3.03
CA LEU A 26 -12.82 6.35 2.41
C LEU A 26 -12.61 7.63 3.22
N ILE A 27 -11.34 8.01 3.37
CA ILE A 27 -10.94 9.28 3.96
C ILE A 27 -10.65 10.30 2.86
N HIS A 28 -10.85 11.59 3.16
CA HIS A 28 -10.62 12.66 2.19
C HIS A 28 -9.12 13.00 2.08
N HIS A 29 -8.56 12.95 0.87
CA HIS A 29 -7.12 13.08 0.59
C HIS A 29 -6.47 14.41 0.99
N ARG A 30 -7.24 15.47 1.28
CA ARG A 30 -6.72 16.77 1.77
C ARG A 30 -6.81 16.97 3.29
N THR A 31 -7.15 15.92 4.03
CA THR A 31 -7.24 15.98 5.49
C THR A 31 -5.89 15.67 6.13
N SER A 32 -5.68 16.18 7.34
CA SER A 32 -4.50 15.85 8.14
C SER A 32 -4.39 14.36 8.44
N GLU A 33 -5.51 13.66 8.58
CA GLU A 33 -5.56 12.20 8.74
C GLU A 33 -4.87 11.49 7.56
N PHE A 34 -5.25 11.82 6.33
CA PHE A 34 -4.63 11.26 5.14
C PHE A 34 -3.14 11.63 5.06
N SER A 35 -2.80 12.90 5.25
CA SER A 35 -1.40 13.36 5.19
C SER A 35 -0.50 12.63 6.19
N ASN A 36 -1.00 12.38 7.40
CA ASN A 36 -0.27 11.65 8.44
C ASN A 36 -0.07 10.17 8.08
N ILE A 37 -1.09 9.53 7.50
CA ILE A 37 -0.99 8.13 7.02
C ILE A 37 0.04 8.06 5.88
N PHE A 38 -0.07 8.96 4.90
CA PHE A 38 0.81 8.98 3.74
C PHE A 38 2.27 9.19 4.15
N ALA A 39 2.55 10.15 5.04
CA ALA A 39 3.90 10.40 5.56
C ALA A 39 4.50 9.16 6.27
N LYS A 40 3.70 8.48 7.11
CA LYS A 40 4.14 7.25 7.78
C LYS A 40 4.46 6.12 6.79
N VAL A 41 3.65 5.97 5.74
CA VAL A 41 3.91 4.97 4.69
C VAL A 41 5.18 5.32 3.93
N THR A 42 5.37 6.58 3.52
CA THR A 42 6.59 7.02 2.82
C THR A 42 7.85 6.75 3.64
N ASP A 43 7.83 7.02 4.95
CA ASP A 43 8.95 6.72 5.84
C ASP A 43 9.20 5.20 5.98
N GLY A 44 8.14 4.41 6.16
CA GLY A 44 8.24 2.95 6.19
C GLY A 44 8.80 2.35 4.90
N LEU A 45 8.52 2.95 3.73
CA LEU A 45 9.09 2.51 2.47
C LEU A 45 10.61 2.74 2.40
N LYS A 46 11.16 3.73 3.10
CA LYS A 46 12.62 3.93 3.19
C LYS A 46 13.32 2.72 3.82
N TYR A 47 12.68 2.10 4.82
CA TYR A 47 13.13 0.82 5.37
C TYR A 47 13.08 -0.30 4.32
N ILE A 48 11.97 -0.47 3.58
CA ILE A 48 11.86 -1.52 2.56
C ILE A 48 12.92 -1.37 1.47
N PHE A 49 13.11 -0.15 0.97
CA PHE A 49 14.12 0.14 -0.06
C PHE A 49 15.54 0.31 0.49
N GLN A 50 15.75 0.16 1.81
CA GLN A 50 17.05 0.25 2.47
C GLN A 50 17.78 1.58 2.17
N THR A 51 17.03 2.69 2.11
CA THR A 51 17.59 4.03 1.89
C THR A 51 17.52 4.88 3.15
N LYS A 52 18.59 5.64 3.44
CA LYS A 52 18.68 6.52 4.61
C LYS A 52 18.42 7.99 4.27
N ASN A 53 19.01 8.45 3.16
CA ASN A 53 19.00 9.86 2.75
C ASN A 53 18.26 10.08 1.43
N GLY A 54 17.79 9.01 0.77
CA GLY A 54 17.03 9.11 -0.47
C GLY A 54 15.55 9.35 -0.22
N GLU A 55 14.88 9.89 -1.24
CA GLU A 55 13.43 10.08 -1.25
C GLU A 55 12.73 8.91 -1.95
N VAL A 56 11.56 8.54 -1.43
CA VAL A 56 10.70 7.50 -2.03
C VAL A 56 9.46 8.17 -2.57
N PHE A 57 9.22 7.99 -3.87
CA PHE A 57 8.03 8.51 -4.54
C PHE A 57 7.01 7.39 -4.75
N THR A 58 5.74 7.70 -4.48
CA THR A 58 4.62 6.78 -4.72
C THR A 58 3.85 7.23 -5.95
N PHE A 59 3.73 6.36 -6.94
CA PHE A 59 2.91 6.57 -8.13
C PHE A 59 1.56 5.88 -7.96
N ALA A 60 0.46 6.57 -8.31
CA ALA A 60 -0.88 5.99 -8.31
C ALA A 60 -1.08 5.14 -9.57
N SER A 61 -0.33 4.04 -9.68
CA SER A 61 -0.29 3.15 -10.84
C SER A 61 -0.09 1.68 -10.43
N SER A 62 -0.22 0.77 -11.40
CA SER A 62 0.18 -0.64 -11.24
C SER A 62 1.71 -0.79 -11.33
N GLY A 63 2.24 -1.98 -11.09
CA GLY A 63 3.69 -2.23 -11.04
C GLY A 63 4.51 -1.83 -12.28
N THR A 64 3.89 -1.69 -13.46
CA THR A 64 4.54 -1.24 -14.71
C THR A 64 4.35 0.25 -15.03
N GLY A 65 3.70 1.01 -14.15
CA GLY A 65 3.34 2.41 -14.39
C GLY A 65 4.32 3.42 -13.79
N GLY A 66 5.59 3.07 -13.60
CA GLY A 66 6.64 3.90 -13.02
C GLY A 66 8.00 3.57 -13.61
#